data_AF-A0A1N6HY34-F1
#
_entry.id   AF-A0A1N6HY34-F1
#
_cell.length_a   1.000
_cell.length_b   1.000
_cell.length_c   1.000
_cell.angle_alpha   90.00
_cell.angle_beta   90.00
_cell.angle_gamma   90.00
#
_symmetry.space_group_name_H-M   'P 1'
#
loop_
_entity.id
_entity.type
_entity.pdbx_description
1 polymer ?
#
loop_
_entity_poly.entity_id
_entity_poly.type
_entity_poly.pdbx_seq_one_letter_code
_entity_poly.pdbx_strand_id
1 'polypeptide(L)'
;MFIGIFGFLAAGVGVIWFIASIFTKQSFKKPLVTIAAGFVMFIVGVSIDDNNDEPTEKTSAESSQSVKDSNEEDSASVAESKKKEEDKKAKAEAILAEEKAKAESESILAEEEAKAESESIAAEEEAAAKAEAELNDPSTYKSDVTYEQIARTPDDYLLEKVKFSGKVVQVMEGEDTINQLRVAINDDYDNIMLVEYEKDILDSRVLEDDYINIYGFSAGVITYESTMGGNITIPAISANMIEY
;
A
#
# COMPACT_ATOMS: atom_id res chain seq x y z
N MET A 1 7.12 -12.37 -25.39
CA MET A 1 6.21 -12.91 -24.35
C MET A 1 6.60 -12.53 -22.91
N PHE A 2 7.78 -11.96 -22.64
CA PHE A 2 8.21 -11.62 -21.26
C PHE A 2 7.92 -10.18 -20.79
N ILE A 3 7.50 -9.29 -21.69
CA ILE A 3 7.23 -7.87 -21.36
C ILE A 3 5.85 -7.69 -20.67
N GLY A 4 4.90 -8.60 -20.91
CA GLY A 4 3.54 -8.52 -20.33
C GLY A 4 3.46 -8.89 -18.84
N ILE A 5 4.47 -9.59 -18.29
CA ILE A 5 4.46 -10.04 -16.89
C ILE A 5 4.93 -8.92 -15.94
N PHE A 6 5.89 -8.09 -16.38
CA PHE A 6 6.35 -6.95 -15.59
C PHE A 6 5.30 -5.83 -15.49
N GLY A 7 4.43 -5.67 -16.49
CA GLY A 7 3.32 -4.71 -16.44
C GLY A 7 2.24 -5.06 -15.41
N PHE A 8 2.04 -6.35 -15.11
CA PHE A 8 1.02 -6.80 -14.16
C PHE A 8 1.47 -6.65 -12.70
N LEU A 9 2.77 -6.81 -12.42
CA LEU A 9 3.36 -6.57 -11.10
C LEU A 9 3.36 -5.08 -10.73
N ALA A 10 3.67 -4.20 -11.68
CA ALA A 10 3.61 -2.75 -11.47
C ALA A 10 2.18 -2.25 -11.21
N ALA A 11 1.17 -2.85 -11.86
CA ALA A 11 -0.23 -2.56 -11.61
C ALA A 11 -0.68 -3.01 -10.20
N GLY A 12 -0.19 -4.16 -9.71
CA GLY A 12 -0.51 -4.67 -8.38
C GLY A 12 -0.03 -3.77 -7.24
N VAL A 13 1.21 -3.28 -7.32
CA VAL A 13 1.78 -2.35 -6.32
C VAL A 13 1.02 -1.01 -6.33
N GLY A 14 0.64 -0.52 -7.52
CA GLY A 14 -0.15 0.71 -7.64
C GLY A 14 -1.55 0.61 -7.03
N VAL A 15 -2.19 -0.56 -7.10
CA VAL A 15 -3.52 -0.79 -6.48
C VAL A 15 -3.41 -0.86 -4.96
N ILE A 16 -2.38 -1.54 -4.43
CA ILE A 16 -2.14 -1.63 -2.98
C ILE A 16 -1.85 -0.23 -2.41
N TRP A 17 -1.02 0.55 -3.09
CA TRP A 17 -0.73 1.94 -2.70
C TRP A 17 -1.95 2.87 -2.84
N PHE A 18 -2.80 2.68 -3.86
CA PHE A 18 -4.06 3.40 -4.02
C PHE A 18 -5.06 3.09 -2.91
N ILE A 19 -5.15 1.82 -2.47
CA ILE A 19 -5.99 1.41 -1.35
C ILE A 19 -5.48 2.00 -0.03
N ALA A 20 -4.16 1.97 0.23
CA ALA A 20 -3.56 2.61 1.40
C ALA A 20 -3.82 4.13 1.42
N SER A 21 -3.75 4.79 0.26
CA SER A 21 -4.06 6.21 0.10
C SER A 21 -5.52 6.59 0.37
N ILE A 22 -6.47 5.64 0.34
CA ILE A 22 -7.88 5.89 0.67
C ILE A 22 -8.10 5.97 2.18
N PHE A 23 -7.27 5.28 2.98
CA PHE A 23 -7.38 5.25 4.45
C PHE A 23 -6.52 6.32 5.13
N THR A 24 -5.44 6.79 4.50
CA THR A 24 -4.67 7.94 5.00
C THR A 24 -5.23 9.24 4.44
N LYS A 25 -5.74 10.12 5.30
CA LYS A 25 -6.37 11.42 4.96
C LYS A 25 -5.38 12.43 4.34
N GLN A 26 -4.86 12.15 3.16
CA GLN A 26 -3.84 12.96 2.47
C GLN A 26 -4.33 13.43 1.08
N SER A 27 -3.98 14.66 0.70
CA SER A 27 -4.63 15.41 -0.39
C SER A 27 -4.43 14.81 -1.80
N PHE A 28 -5.56 14.51 -2.44
CA PHE A 28 -5.83 13.84 -3.73
C PHE A 28 -5.16 14.38 -5.01
N LYS A 29 -4.20 15.32 -4.95
CA LYS A 29 -3.72 16.05 -6.15
C LYS A 29 -2.60 15.35 -6.92
N LYS A 30 -1.89 14.41 -6.30
CA LYS A 30 -0.74 13.72 -6.89
C LYS A 30 -1.06 12.37 -7.60
N PRO A 31 -2.05 11.54 -7.19
CA PRO A 31 -2.26 10.24 -7.87
C PRO A 31 -2.98 10.32 -9.23
N LEU A 32 -3.68 11.44 -9.54
CA LEU A 32 -4.37 11.61 -10.83
C LEU A 32 -3.38 11.77 -12.01
N VAL A 33 -2.20 12.35 -11.76
CA VAL A 33 -1.17 12.60 -12.78
C VAL A 33 -0.47 11.30 -13.16
N THR A 34 -0.23 10.41 -12.19
CA THR A 34 0.45 9.13 -12.39
C THR A 34 -0.39 8.14 -13.20
N ILE A 35 -1.71 8.10 -12.99
CA ILE A 35 -2.63 7.27 -13.78
C ILE A 35 -2.74 7.79 -15.23
N ALA A 36 -2.74 9.11 -15.44
CA ALA A 36 -2.77 9.70 -16.77
C ALA A 36 -1.48 9.44 -17.58
N ALA A 37 -0.31 9.47 -16.92
CA ALA A 37 0.97 9.15 -17.57
C ALA A 37 1.05 7.68 -18.02
N GLY A 38 0.52 6.74 -17.22
CA GLY A 38 0.47 5.32 -17.57
C GLY A 38 -0.44 5.01 -18.77
N PHE A 39 -1.56 5.73 -18.91
CA PHE A 39 -2.47 5.55 -20.04
C PHE A 39 -1.89 6.08 -21.37
N VAL A 40 -1.07 7.14 -21.31
CA VAL A 40 -0.35 7.66 -22.49
C VAL A 40 0.75 6.70 -22.95
N MET A 41 1.47 6.04 -22.04
CA MET A 41 2.46 5.01 -22.39
C MET A 41 1.83 3.74 -23.00
N PHE A 42 0.60 3.38 -22.61
CA PHE A 42 -0.13 2.25 -23.19
C PHE A 42 -0.54 2.50 -24.66
N ILE A 43 -0.95 3.73 -25.00
CA ILE A 43 -1.33 4.09 -26.38
C ILE A 43 -0.12 4.16 -27.31
N VAL A 44 1.04 4.59 -26.82
CA VAL A 44 2.29 4.61 -27.62
C VAL A 44 2.81 3.20 -27.89
N GLY A 45 2.58 2.23 -26.99
CA GLY A 45 3.00 0.84 -27.14
C GLY A 45 2.20 -0.01 -28.16
N VAL A 46 1.04 0.46 -28.62
CA VAL A 46 0.19 -0.27 -29.59
C VAL A 46 0.53 0.08 -31.05
N SER A 47 1.41 1.04 -31.32
CA SER A 47 1.57 1.61 -32.68
C SER A 47 2.89 1.27 -33.40
N ILE A 48 3.55 0.15 -33.09
CA ILE A 48 4.68 -0.32 -33.88
C ILE A 48 4.51 -1.80 -34.21
N ASP A 49 3.89 -2.08 -35.36
CA ASP A 49 4.22 -3.24 -36.20
C ASP A 49 4.07 -2.83 -37.67
N ASP A 50 5.09 -3.15 -38.46
CA ASP A 50 5.36 -2.66 -39.81
C ASP A 50 5.20 -3.83 -40.80
N ASN A 51 4.35 -3.69 -41.83
CA ASN A 51 4.58 -4.08 -43.24
C ASN A 51 3.30 -4.34 -44.07
N ASN A 52 3.18 -3.53 -45.13
CA ASN A 52 2.73 -3.81 -46.52
C ASN A 52 1.73 -4.93 -46.83
N ASP A 53 0.55 -4.55 -47.36
CA ASP A 53 0.05 -4.89 -48.72
C ASP A 53 -1.33 -4.24 -48.96
N GLU A 54 -1.49 -3.49 -50.06
CA GLU A 54 -2.77 -3.08 -50.70
C GLU A 54 -3.00 -3.95 -51.96
N PRO A 55 -4.16 -3.99 -52.67
CA PRO A 55 -5.30 -3.05 -52.64
C PRO A 55 -6.72 -3.70 -52.72
N THR A 56 -7.80 -2.92 -52.52
CA THR A 56 -8.93 -2.70 -53.47
C THR A 56 -10.25 -2.21 -52.83
N GLU A 57 -10.75 -1.07 -53.37
CA GLU A 57 -12.15 -0.64 -53.64
C GLU A 57 -13.20 -0.60 -52.49
N LYS A 58 -14.13 0.38 -52.33
CA LYS A 58 -14.61 1.53 -53.13
C LYS A 58 -15.65 2.33 -52.30
N THR A 59 -15.76 3.66 -52.57
CA THR A 59 -17.01 4.49 -52.60
C THR A 59 -17.64 4.90 -51.23
N SER A 60 -18.05 6.14 -50.91
CA SER A 60 -18.39 7.39 -51.65
C SER A 60 -18.45 8.62 -50.73
N ALA A 61 -18.22 9.81 -51.32
CA ALA A 61 -18.86 11.13 -51.13
C ALA A 61 -18.78 11.89 -49.78
N GLU A 62 -18.58 13.22 -49.67
CA GLU A 62 -18.22 14.34 -50.56
C GLU A 62 -18.11 15.64 -49.69
N SER A 63 -17.39 16.66 -50.20
CA SER A 63 -17.54 18.12 -49.92
C SER A 63 -16.85 18.72 -48.66
N SER A 64 -16.06 19.81 -48.67
CA SER A 64 -15.57 20.77 -49.70
C SER A 64 -14.48 21.71 -49.11
N GLN A 65 -13.54 22.15 -49.99
CA GLN A 65 -12.80 23.45 -50.06
C GLN A 65 -11.90 23.94 -48.89
N SER A 66 -10.75 24.64 -49.08
CA SER A 66 -9.94 25.08 -50.23
C SER A 66 -8.62 25.75 -49.76
N VAL A 67 -7.47 25.43 -50.39
CA VAL A 67 -6.44 26.31 -51.05
C VAL A 67 -5.72 27.39 -50.18
N LYS A 68 -4.38 27.53 -50.11
CA LYS A 68 -3.46 27.95 -51.20
C LYS A 68 -1.94 27.97 -50.82
N ASP A 69 -1.12 27.57 -51.81
CA ASP A 69 0.27 27.92 -52.23
C ASP A 69 1.42 28.21 -51.22
N SER A 70 2.68 27.80 -51.45
CA SER A 70 3.48 27.97 -52.69
C SER A 70 4.83 28.69 -52.42
N ASN A 71 5.97 27.96 -52.30
CA ASN A 71 7.36 28.23 -52.80
C ASN A 71 7.97 29.67 -52.73
N GLU A 72 9.28 29.96 -52.67
CA GLU A 72 10.54 29.31 -53.06
C GLU A 72 11.71 30.21 -52.55
N GLU A 73 12.90 29.60 -52.39
CA GLU A 73 14.28 30.10 -52.64
C GLU A 73 14.67 31.59 -52.46
N ASP A 74 15.83 31.87 -51.84
CA ASP A 74 17.11 32.05 -52.56
C ASP A 74 18.29 32.40 -51.62
N SER A 75 19.49 32.01 -52.05
CA SER A 75 20.77 32.06 -51.35
C SER A 75 21.59 33.31 -51.71
N ALA A 76 22.33 33.88 -50.74
CA ALA A 76 23.42 34.82 -51.00
C ALA A 76 24.53 34.68 -49.93
N SER A 77 25.43 33.74 -50.18
CA SER A 77 26.78 33.65 -49.60
C SER A 77 27.71 34.48 -50.51
N VAL A 78 28.69 35.29 -50.09
CA VAL A 78 30.03 34.89 -49.62
C VAL A 78 30.75 36.19 -49.22
N ALA A 79 30.73 36.58 -47.95
CA ALA A 79 31.68 37.58 -47.38
C ALA A 79 31.90 37.38 -45.86
N GLU A 80 31.24 36.41 -45.25
CA GLU A 80 31.09 36.28 -43.79
C GLU A 80 31.80 35.03 -43.23
N SER A 81 32.65 34.40 -44.05
CA SER A 81 33.15 33.01 -43.89
C SER A 81 34.40 32.85 -43.02
N LYS A 82 34.84 33.88 -42.27
CA LYS A 82 35.92 33.73 -41.27
C LYS A 82 35.56 34.16 -39.84
N LYS A 83 34.38 34.78 -39.62
CA LYS A 83 33.88 35.10 -38.27
C LYS A 83 32.79 34.13 -37.76
N LYS A 84 32.15 33.40 -38.68
CA LYS A 84 31.09 32.41 -38.39
C LYS A 84 31.57 31.03 -37.90
N GLU A 85 32.87 30.76 -37.92
CA GLU A 85 33.43 29.43 -37.58
C GLU A 85 33.89 29.35 -36.11
N GLU A 86 34.47 30.42 -35.56
CA GLU A 86 34.79 30.53 -34.12
C GLU A 86 33.52 30.63 -33.24
N ASP A 87 32.51 31.41 -33.67
CA ASP A 87 31.23 31.54 -32.96
C ASP A 87 30.40 30.25 -32.94
N LYS A 88 30.55 29.37 -33.96
CA LYS A 88 29.89 28.06 -34.00
C LYS A 88 30.58 27.04 -33.10
N LYS A 89 31.91 27.09 -32.99
CA LYS A 89 32.69 26.20 -32.11
C LYS A 89 32.49 26.57 -30.63
N ALA A 90 32.46 27.87 -30.31
CA ALA A 90 32.17 28.35 -28.96
C ALA A 90 30.74 28.04 -28.49
N LYS A 91 29.74 28.10 -29.40
CA LYS A 91 28.36 27.67 -29.09
C LYS A 91 28.21 26.17 -28.93
N ALA A 92 28.94 25.36 -29.72
CA ALA A 92 28.92 23.90 -29.58
C ALA A 92 29.54 23.44 -28.25
N GLU A 93 30.64 24.05 -27.81
CA GLU A 93 31.26 23.76 -26.50
C GLU A 93 30.38 24.21 -25.32
N ALA A 94 29.66 25.33 -25.45
CA ALA A 94 28.71 25.79 -24.43
C ALA A 94 27.51 24.84 -24.26
N ILE A 95 26.96 24.32 -25.37
CA ILE A 95 25.84 23.35 -25.34
C ILE A 95 26.30 22.01 -24.73
N LEU A 96 27.49 21.54 -25.09
CA LEU A 96 28.08 20.31 -24.51
C LEU A 96 28.37 20.44 -23.01
N ALA A 97 28.80 21.62 -22.55
CA ALA A 97 29.01 21.89 -21.14
C ALA A 97 27.69 21.95 -20.35
N GLU A 98 26.63 22.52 -20.94
CA GLU A 98 25.30 22.61 -20.34
C GLU A 98 24.61 21.24 -20.26
N GLU A 99 24.67 20.42 -21.32
CA GLU A 99 24.16 19.04 -21.29
C GLU A 99 24.89 18.17 -20.26
N LYS A 100 26.21 18.31 -20.14
CA LYS A 100 27.00 17.56 -19.16
C LYS A 100 26.66 17.99 -17.73
N ALA A 101 26.49 19.30 -17.48
CA ALA A 101 26.08 19.81 -16.17
C ALA A 101 24.64 19.37 -15.81
N LYS A 102 23.73 19.33 -16.80
CA LYS A 102 22.36 18.85 -16.60
C LYS A 102 22.32 17.35 -16.30
N ALA A 103 23.06 16.54 -17.05
CA ALA A 103 23.17 15.09 -16.81
C ALA A 103 23.79 14.77 -15.44
N GLU A 104 24.81 15.52 -15.02
CA GLU A 104 25.41 15.39 -13.69
C GLU A 104 24.40 15.77 -12.59
N SER A 105 23.64 16.86 -12.77
CA SER A 105 22.59 17.25 -11.83
C SER A 105 21.44 16.23 -11.73
N GLU A 106 21.00 15.65 -12.85
CA GLU A 106 19.97 14.60 -12.87
C GLU A 106 20.46 13.32 -12.19
N SER A 107 21.74 12.96 -12.37
CA SER A 107 22.33 11.80 -11.69
C SER A 107 22.45 11.97 -10.17
N ILE A 108 22.81 13.17 -9.69
CA ILE A 108 22.90 13.48 -8.26
C ILE A 108 21.50 13.48 -7.62
N LEU A 109 20.51 14.06 -8.30
CA LEU A 109 19.12 14.05 -7.84
C LEU A 109 18.55 12.62 -7.76
N ALA A 110 18.82 11.78 -8.76
CA ALA A 110 18.40 10.38 -8.74
C ALA A 110 19.08 9.57 -7.62
N GLU A 111 20.35 9.84 -7.32
CA GLU A 111 21.06 9.18 -6.22
C GLU A 111 20.56 9.64 -4.84
N GLU A 112 20.27 10.93 -4.65
CA GLU A 112 19.65 11.44 -3.42
C GLU A 112 18.23 10.88 -3.21
N GLU A 113 17.40 10.82 -4.26
CA GLU A 113 16.06 10.23 -4.15
C GLU A 113 16.11 8.73 -3.83
N ALA A 114 16.99 7.96 -4.48
CA ALA A 114 17.16 6.54 -4.20
C ALA A 114 17.68 6.29 -2.78
N LYS A 115 18.59 7.14 -2.28
CA LYS A 115 19.09 7.05 -0.91
C LYS A 115 18.00 7.41 0.11
N ALA A 116 17.22 8.45 -0.14
CA ALA A 116 16.10 8.84 0.73
C ALA A 116 15.00 7.77 0.78
N GLU A 117 14.69 7.15 -0.36
CA GLU A 117 13.74 6.03 -0.42
C GLU A 117 14.27 4.82 0.36
N SER A 118 15.54 4.44 0.15
CA SER A 118 16.18 3.35 0.91
C SER A 118 16.23 3.61 2.42
N GLU A 119 16.50 4.83 2.85
CA GLU A 119 16.51 5.20 4.27
C GLU A 119 15.10 5.17 4.86
N SER A 120 14.07 5.58 4.10
CA SER A 120 12.68 5.51 4.54
C SER A 120 12.18 4.08 4.71
N ILE A 121 12.52 3.18 3.78
CA ILE A 121 12.17 1.75 3.85
C ILE A 121 12.86 1.11 5.06
N ALA A 122 14.17 1.36 5.24
CA ALA A 122 14.90 0.81 6.38
C ALA A 122 14.35 1.31 7.74
N ALA A 123 13.92 2.58 7.81
CA ALA A 123 13.30 3.12 9.01
C ALA A 123 11.91 2.53 9.28
N GLU A 124 11.11 2.26 8.24
CA GLU A 124 9.82 1.60 8.35
C GLU A 124 9.97 0.12 8.78
N GLU A 125 10.93 -0.60 8.21
CA GLU A 125 11.26 -1.97 8.62
C GLU A 125 11.74 -2.04 10.07
N GLU A 126 12.62 -1.13 10.52
CA GLU A 126 13.07 -1.09 11.92
C GLU A 126 11.90 -0.78 12.87
N ALA A 127 11.01 0.14 12.48
CA ALA A 127 9.84 0.49 13.26
C ALA A 127 8.84 -0.68 13.36
N ALA A 128 8.59 -1.38 12.26
CA ALA A 128 7.75 -2.57 12.22
C ALA A 128 8.34 -3.69 13.08
N ALA A 129 9.63 -3.96 12.97
CA ALA A 129 10.31 -4.96 13.79
C ALA A 129 10.27 -4.63 15.29
N LYS A 130 10.43 -3.34 15.66
CA LYS A 130 10.23 -2.90 17.05
C LYS A 130 8.79 -3.08 17.53
N ALA A 131 7.81 -2.70 16.71
CA ALA A 131 6.41 -2.84 17.05
C ALA A 131 6.04 -4.32 17.25
N GLU A 132 6.48 -5.20 16.35
CA GLU A 132 6.29 -6.65 16.45
C GLU A 132 6.99 -7.22 17.70
N ALA A 133 8.21 -6.79 18.00
CA ALA A 133 8.91 -7.20 19.22
C ALA A 133 8.15 -6.76 20.49
N GLU A 134 7.53 -5.57 20.49
CA GLU A 134 6.72 -5.10 21.61
C GLU A 134 5.38 -5.84 21.76
N LEU A 135 4.80 -6.37 20.67
CA LEU A 135 3.60 -7.21 20.73
C LEU A 135 3.90 -8.60 21.28
N ASN A 136 5.11 -9.10 21.03
CA ASN A 136 5.58 -10.38 21.52
C ASN A 136 6.25 -10.30 22.92
N ASP A 137 6.23 -9.12 23.56
CA ASP A 137 6.74 -8.94 24.92
C ASP A 137 5.57 -8.90 25.94
N PRO A 138 5.39 -9.97 26.75
CA PRO A 138 4.31 -10.07 27.72
C PRO A 138 4.34 -8.94 28.78
N SER A 139 5.50 -8.31 29.00
CA SER A 139 5.68 -7.26 30.00
C SER A 139 5.06 -5.91 29.60
N THR A 140 4.72 -5.75 28.31
CA THR A 140 4.10 -4.53 27.80
C THR A 140 2.58 -4.47 28.04
N TYR A 141 1.99 -5.57 28.50
CA TYR A 141 0.54 -5.70 28.71
C TYR A 141 0.14 -5.42 30.17
N LYS A 142 -0.91 -4.61 30.33
CA LYS A 142 -1.41 -4.21 31.65
C LYS A 142 -2.22 -5.34 32.30
N SER A 143 -1.87 -5.72 33.52
CA SER A 143 -2.60 -6.72 34.31
C SER A 143 -3.54 -6.13 35.37
N ASP A 144 -3.64 -4.80 35.45
CA ASP A 144 -4.47 -4.07 36.42
C ASP A 144 -5.84 -3.66 35.85
N VAL A 145 -6.07 -3.89 34.56
CA VAL A 145 -7.38 -3.72 33.91
C VAL A 145 -8.25 -4.94 34.23
N THR A 146 -9.48 -4.68 34.70
CA THR A 146 -10.45 -5.70 35.11
C THR A 146 -11.50 -5.94 34.04
N TYR A 147 -12.18 -7.09 34.14
CA TYR A 147 -13.31 -7.44 33.29
C TYR A 147 -14.41 -6.37 33.36
N GLU A 148 -14.77 -5.95 34.57
CA GLU A 148 -15.85 -4.99 34.80
C GLU A 148 -15.56 -3.60 34.21
N GLN A 149 -14.29 -3.19 34.19
CA GLN A 149 -13.87 -1.93 33.56
C GLN A 149 -14.15 -1.94 32.07
N ILE A 150 -13.78 -3.02 31.36
CA ILE A 150 -14.05 -3.13 29.92
C ILE A 150 -15.57 -3.28 29.69
N ALA A 151 -16.26 -4.07 30.50
CA ALA A 151 -17.70 -4.31 30.35
C ALA A 151 -18.55 -3.05 30.59
N ARG A 152 -18.15 -2.18 31.52
CA ARG A 152 -18.93 -0.98 31.90
C ARG A 152 -18.52 0.28 31.16
N THR A 153 -17.24 0.40 30.82
CA THR A 153 -16.65 1.59 30.20
C THR A 153 -15.74 1.19 29.03
N PRO A 154 -16.27 0.50 28.00
CA PRO A 154 -15.45 -0.09 26.94
C PRO A 154 -14.59 0.94 26.18
N ASP A 155 -15.13 2.13 25.95
CA ASP A 155 -14.46 3.19 25.19
C ASP A 155 -13.17 3.68 25.86
N ASP A 156 -13.12 3.67 27.20
CA ASP A 156 -11.95 4.13 27.97
C ASP A 156 -10.76 3.17 27.86
N TYR A 157 -11.02 1.90 27.50
CA TYR A 157 -10.01 0.85 27.40
C TYR A 157 -9.83 0.35 25.96
N LEU A 158 -10.44 1.00 24.97
CA LEU A 158 -10.34 0.58 23.57
C LEU A 158 -8.89 0.73 23.10
N LEU A 159 -8.35 -0.31 22.45
CA LEU A 159 -6.95 -0.40 22.01
C LEU A 159 -5.91 -0.33 23.13
N GLU A 160 -6.29 -0.48 24.39
CA GLU A 160 -5.31 -0.65 25.46
C GLU A 160 -4.73 -2.07 25.45
N LYS A 161 -3.41 -2.19 25.64
CA LYS A 161 -2.72 -3.47 25.86
C LYS A 161 -3.09 -4.03 27.23
N VAL A 162 -3.77 -5.16 27.26
CA VAL A 162 -4.30 -5.80 28.47
C VAL A 162 -3.87 -7.27 28.57
N LYS A 163 -3.80 -7.75 29.81
CA LYS A 163 -3.54 -9.15 30.15
C LYS A 163 -4.69 -9.70 30.98
N PHE A 164 -5.20 -10.86 30.58
CA PHE A 164 -6.19 -11.63 31.34
C PHE A 164 -5.82 -13.10 31.41
N SER A 165 -6.33 -13.80 32.42
CA SER A 165 -6.18 -15.25 32.54
C SER A 165 -7.54 -15.87 32.77
N GLY A 166 -7.76 -17.08 32.27
CA GLY A 166 -9.04 -17.73 32.45
C GLY A 166 -9.13 -19.07 31.74
N LYS A 167 -10.28 -19.71 31.94
CA LYS A 167 -10.55 -21.04 31.41
C LYS A 167 -11.36 -20.96 30.12
N VAL A 168 -10.91 -21.69 29.10
CA VAL A 168 -11.59 -21.76 27.79
C VAL A 168 -12.87 -22.57 27.94
N VAL A 169 -13.99 -21.92 27.67
CA VAL A 169 -15.35 -22.48 27.76
C VAL A 169 -15.83 -22.99 26.41
N GLN A 170 -15.43 -22.33 25.32
CA GLN A 170 -15.85 -22.70 23.99
C GLN A 170 -14.79 -22.28 22.98
N VAL A 171 -14.48 -23.18 22.04
CA VAL A 171 -13.61 -22.89 20.89
C VAL A 171 -14.46 -22.76 19.64
N MET A 172 -14.30 -21.66 18.90
CA MET A 172 -14.98 -21.38 17.64
C MET A 172 -13.94 -21.19 16.55
N GLU A 173 -13.78 -22.20 15.70
CA GLU A 173 -12.82 -22.19 14.59
C GLU A 173 -13.56 -21.94 13.28
N GLY A 174 -13.17 -20.88 12.58
CA GLY A 174 -13.67 -20.57 11.24
C GLY A 174 -12.78 -21.18 10.14
N GLU A 175 -13.26 -21.11 8.89
CA GLU A 175 -12.43 -21.37 7.71
C GLU A 175 -11.37 -20.26 7.50
N ASP A 176 -11.60 -19.07 8.08
CA ASP A 176 -10.74 -17.88 7.99
C ASP A 176 -9.43 -18.01 8.79
N THR A 177 -8.57 -16.99 8.75
CA THR A 177 -7.31 -16.94 9.52
C THR A 177 -7.52 -16.65 11.01
N ILE A 178 -8.72 -16.26 11.40
CA ILE A 178 -9.08 -15.88 12.78
C ILE A 178 -9.87 -16.99 13.45
N ASN A 179 -9.47 -17.32 14.67
CA ASN A 179 -10.22 -18.16 15.59
C ASN A 179 -10.77 -17.32 16.74
N GLN A 180 -11.82 -17.83 17.38
CA GLN A 180 -12.44 -17.17 18.53
C GLN A 180 -12.56 -18.14 19.71
N LEU A 181 -12.37 -17.64 20.92
CA LEU A 181 -12.57 -18.35 22.18
C LEU A 181 -13.57 -17.61 23.04
N ARG A 182 -14.39 -18.36 23.78
CA ARG A 182 -15.09 -17.83 24.96
C ARG A 182 -14.31 -18.25 26.19
N VAL A 183 -13.86 -17.29 26.98
CA VAL A 183 -13.01 -17.55 28.14
C VAL A 183 -13.71 -17.03 29.40
N ALA A 184 -13.81 -17.88 30.43
CA ALA A 184 -14.24 -17.52 31.77
C ALA A 184 -13.06 -16.86 32.49
N ILE A 185 -13.08 -15.53 32.57
CA ILE A 185 -11.99 -14.75 33.15
C ILE A 185 -11.89 -15.02 34.65
N ASN A 186 -10.68 -15.30 35.14
CA ASN A 186 -10.41 -15.68 36.54
C ASN A 186 -11.25 -16.88 37.03
N ASP A 187 -11.56 -17.83 36.14
CA ASP A 187 -12.45 -18.99 36.40
C ASP A 187 -13.89 -18.62 36.77
N ASP A 188 -14.31 -17.38 36.49
CA ASP A 188 -15.67 -16.92 36.73
C ASP A 188 -16.52 -17.08 35.45
N TYR A 189 -17.45 -18.05 35.49
CA TYR A 189 -18.34 -18.37 34.38
C TYR A 189 -19.43 -17.31 34.13
N ASP A 190 -19.63 -16.38 35.06
CA ASP A 190 -20.47 -15.20 34.84
C ASP A 190 -19.71 -14.10 34.06
N ASN A 191 -18.37 -14.16 34.05
CA ASN A 191 -17.48 -13.22 33.37
C ASN A 191 -16.87 -13.84 32.12
N ILE A 192 -17.68 -13.98 31.08
CA ILE A 192 -17.25 -14.49 29.77
C ILE A 192 -16.71 -13.35 28.91
N MET A 193 -15.49 -13.55 28.39
CA MET A 193 -14.86 -12.66 27.43
C MET A 193 -14.67 -13.37 26.09
N LEU A 194 -14.92 -12.64 24.99
CA LEU A 194 -14.56 -13.10 23.66
C LEU A 194 -13.09 -12.80 23.42
N VAL A 195 -12.33 -13.80 22.98
CA VAL A 195 -10.93 -13.64 22.57
C VAL A 195 -10.83 -14.02 21.11
N GLU A 196 -10.44 -13.08 20.26
CA GLU A 196 -10.16 -13.32 18.85
C GLU A 196 -8.65 -13.37 18.65
N TYR A 197 -8.17 -14.31 17.85
CA TYR A 197 -6.74 -14.48 17.61
C TYR A 197 -6.44 -15.05 16.22
N GLU A 198 -5.30 -14.67 15.66
CA GLU A 198 -4.82 -15.27 14.40
C GLU A 198 -4.27 -16.68 14.66
N LYS A 199 -4.56 -17.62 13.76
CA LYS A 199 -4.17 -19.03 13.93
C LYS A 199 -2.66 -19.24 14.08
N ASP A 200 -1.85 -18.34 13.53
CA ASP A 200 -0.40 -18.42 13.48
C ASP A 200 0.31 -17.92 14.75
N ILE A 201 -0.39 -17.26 15.67
CA ILE A 201 0.20 -16.87 16.97
C ILE A 201 0.43 -18.08 17.90
N LEU A 202 -0.06 -19.26 17.50
CA LEU A 202 0.03 -20.49 18.29
C LEU A 202 0.71 -21.63 17.53
N ASP A 203 1.62 -22.33 18.20
CA ASP A 203 2.23 -23.57 17.71
C ASP A 203 1.28 -24.78 17.82
N SER A 204 0.32 -24.72 18.74
CA SER A 204 -0.64 -25.79 19.02
C SER A 204 -2.05 -25.27 19.24
N ARG A 205 -3.04 -26.12 18.98
CA ARG A 205 -4.46 -25.80 19.11
C ARG A 205 -4.88 -25.68 20.58
N VAL A 206 -5.63 -24.62 20.88
CA VAL A 206 -6.34 -24.44 22.18
C VAL A 206 -7.55 -25.36 22.24
N LEU A 207 -7.75 -26.02 23.37
CA LEU A 207 -8.91 -26.88 23.63
C LEU A 207 -9.84 -26.25 24.66
N GLU A 208 -11.08 -26.74 24.68
CA GLU A 208 -11.98 -26.49 25.80
C GLU A 208 -11.37 -27.05 27.09
N ASP A 209 -11.66 -26.38 28.20
CA ASP A 209 -11.09 -26.61 29.52
C ASP A 209 -9.61 -26.20 29.74
N ASP A 210 -8.89 -25.76 28.71
CA ASP A 210 -7.54 -25.19 28.88
C ASP A 210 -7.61 -23.90 29.71
N TYR A 211 -6.63 -23.72 30.60
CA TYR A 211 -6.42 -22.47 31.31
C TYR A 211 -5.32 -21.69 30.59
N ILE A 212 -5.61 -20.46 30.16
CA ILE A 212 -4.72 -19.68 29.32
C ILE A 212 -4.47 -18.28 29.88
N ASN A 213 -3.32 -17.72 29.54
CA ASN A 213 -3.01 -16.30 29.66
C ASN A 213 -3.15 -15.63 28.29
N ILE A 214 -3.91 -14.54 28.25
CA ILE A 214 -4.25 -13.80 27.03
C ILE A 214 -3.59 -12.44 27.11
N TYR A 215 -2.85 -12.08 26.07
CA TYR A 215 -2.19 -10.79 25.92
C TYR A 215 -2.63 -10.17 24.61
N GLY A 216 -3.28 -9.01 24.68
CA GLY A 216 -3.88 -8.42 23.51
C GLY A 216 -4.38 -7.00 23.72
N PHE A 217 -5.08 -6.51 22.71
CA PHE A 217 -5.77 -5.23 22.75
C PHE A 217 -7.23 -5.42 23.15
N SER A 218 -7.71 -4.60 24.08
CA SER A 218 -9.14 -4.52 24.36
C SER A 218 -9.89 -3.99 23.14
N ALA A 219 -10.89 -4.74 22.69
CA ALA A 219 -11.76 -4.43 21.56
C ALA A 219 -13.13 -3.89 22.01
N GLY A 220 -13.25 -3.48 23.27
CA GLY A 220 -14.50 -3.00 23.87
C GLY A 220 -15.48 -4.13 24.14
N VAL A 221 -16.73 -3.98 23.70
CA VAL A 221 -17.79 -5.00 23.86
C VAL A 221 -18.40 -5.38 22.53
N ILE A 222 -18.79 -6.64 22.42
CA ILE A 222 -19.52 -7.19 21.28
C ILE A 222 -20.88 -7.69 21.73
N THR A 223 -21.90 -7.52 20.87
CA THR A 223 -23.25 -8.01 21.12
C THR A 223 -23.65 -9.04 20.07
N TYR A 224 -24.17 -10.19 20.48
CA TYR A 224 -24.69 -11.23 19.59
C TYR A 224 -26.01 -11.80 20.10
N GLU A 225 -26.78 -12.40 19.20
CA GLU A 225 -28.02 -13.09 19.56
C GLU A 225 -27.71 -14.51 20.05
N SER A 226 -28.24 -14.85 21.21
CA SER A 226 -28.13 -16.21 21.78
C SER A 226 -29.08 -17.18 21.08
N THR A 227 -28.81 -18.47 21.22
CA THR A 227 -29.68 -19.55 20.71
C THR A 227 -31.08 -19.54 21.34
N MET A 228 -31.26 -18.85 22.48
CA MET A 228 -32.55 -18.64 23.14
C MET A 228 -33.28 -17.36 22.70
N GLY A 229 -32.74 -16.61 21.73
CA GLY A 229 -33.36 -15.40 21.15
C GLY A 229 -33.15 -14.12 21.96
N GLY A 230 -32.27 -14.11 22.96
CA GLY A 230 -31.87 -12.91 23.70
C GLY A 230 -30.50 -12.39 23.23
N ASN A 231 -30.30 -11.07 23.22
CA ASN A 231 -28.98 -10.48 22.97
C ASN A 231 -28.08 -10.62 24.19
N ILE A 232 -26.82 -10.99 23.96
CA ILE A 232 -25.76 -11.07 24.95
C ILE A 232 -24.67 -10.09 24.55
N THR A 233 -24.25 -9.25 25.49
CA THR A 233 -23.14 -8.30 25.31
C THR A 233 -22.00 -8.69 26.24
N ILE A 234 -20.81 -8.92 25.69
CA ILE A 234 -19.61 -9.31 26.45
C ILE A 234 -18.38 -8.50 26.01
N PRO A 235 -17.38 -8.32 26.89
CA PRO A 235 -16.08 -7.80 26.51
C PRO A 235 -15.38 -8.64 25.43
N ALA A 236 -14.55 -7.98 24.62
CA ALA A 236 -13.77 -8.61 23.58
C ALA A 236 -12.29 -8.19 23.64
N ILE A 237 -11.39 -9.13 23.31
CA ILE A 237 -9.95 -8.90 23.15
C ILE A 237 -9.49 -9.43 21.81
N SER A 238 -8.67 -8.65 21.11
CA SER A 238 -7.84 -9.13 20.00
C SER A 238 -6.48 -9.54 20.57
N ALA A 239 -6.22 -10.85 20.64
CA ALA A 239 -5.02 -11.40 21.23
C ALA A 239 -3.86 -11.42 20.22
N ASN A 240 -2.70 -10.98 20.69
CA ASN A 240 -1.43 -11.08 19.96
C ASN A 240 -0.60 -12.27 20.46
N MET A 241 -0.80 -12.68 21.72
CA MET A 241 -0.11 -13.81 22.30
C MET A 241 -1.03 -14.54 23.28
N ILE A 242 -0.95 -15.87 23.28
CA ILE A 242 -1.67 -16.75 24.19
C ILE A 242 -0.67 -17.78 24.76
N GLU A 243 -0.67 -17.96 26.08
CA GLU A 243 0.18 -18.93 26.79
C GLU A 243 -0.69 -19.92 27.58
N TYR A 244 -0.23 -21.17 27.72
CA TYR A 244 -0.90 -22.26 28.46
C TYR A 244 -0.25 -22.53 29.83
#